data_AF-W0T8H4-F1
#
_entry.id   AF-W0T8H4-F1
#
_cell.length_a   1.000
_cell.length_b   1.000
_cell.length_c   1.000
_cell.angle_alpha   90.00
_cell.angle_beta   90.00
_cell.angle_gamma   90.00
#
_symmetry.space_group_name_H-M   'P 1'
#
loop_
_entity.id
_entity.type
_entity.pdbx_description
1 polymer ?
#
loop_
_entity_poly.entity_id
_entity_poly.type
_entity_poly.pdbx_seq_one_letter_code
_entity_poly.pdbx_strand_id
1 'polypeptide(L)'
;MVFESLISMWETVQSGHAGPELLLDPQLKLWALIPISIVMILVDIAKQCVMVLVSPSTTSVPLVRLTEIMHITKANAIMGNGSNLSSESFKVRQEYLANVLSEGKYLAVKPNEGENKIENPFTSAGLSESMTTMAMGNLVNYIPQTVIMWWVNYFFAGFVLMKLPFPLTIRFKQMLQSSVQTNDLDVRWVSSMSWYIISMGGLTPVYNVLFGGDDLSKVDVSPLQAQLSQPQVGMPSPADQMKALANDITVFQHISVLDEVEERVLKLYS
;
A
#
# COMPACT_ATOMS: atom_id res chain seq x y z
N MET A 1 21.54 21.80 29.48
CA MET A 1 20.66 21.18 30.50
C MET A 1 19.83 20.02 29.95
N VAL A 2 19.11 20.17 28.83
CA VAL A 2 18.30 19.06 28.25
C VAL A 2 19.16 17.90 27.72
N PHE A 3 20.31 18.19 27.10
CA PHE A 3 21.21 17.15 26.56
C PHE A 3 21.88 16.32 27.66
N GLU A 4 22.34 16.97 28.73
CA GLU A 4 22.87 16.34 29.96
C GLU A 4 21.81 15.49 30.67
N SER A 5 20.56 15.99 30.72
CA SER A 5 19.42 15.26 31.26
C SER A 5 19.08 14.01 30.44
N LEU A 6 19.18 14.08 29.11
CA LEU A 6 18.98 12.92 28.23
C LEU A 6 20.09 11.89 28.39
N ILE A 7 21.35 12.31 28.55
CA ILE A 7 22.49 11.41 28.82
C ILE A 7 22.34 10.75 30.20
N SER A 8 21.97 11.52 31.23
CA SER A 8 21.71 10.99 32.57
C SER A 8 20.52 10.03 32.59
N MET A 9 19.44 10.34 31.86
CA MET A 9 18.29 9.44 31.72
C MET A 9 18.67 8.18 30.95
N TRP A 10 19.58 8.28 29.98
CA TRP A 10 20.13 7.16 29.22
C TRP A 10 21.05 6.26 30.07
N GLU A 11 21.90 6.84 30.92
CA GLU A 11 22.71 6.11 31.91
C GLU A 11 21.83 5.44 32.98
N THR A 12 20.74 6.09 33.40
CA THR A 12 19.79 5.53 34.39
C THR A 12 18.98 4.35 33.81
N VAL A 13 18.67 4.39 32.52
CA VAL A 13 18.02 3.26 31.80
C VAL A 13 18.99 2.09 31.59
N GLN A 14 20.29 2.36 31.39
CA GLN A 14 21.32 1.32 31.34
C GLN A 14 21.49 0.59 32.67
N SER A 15 21.44 1.32 33.79
CA SER A 15 21.75 0.79 35.12
C SER A 15 20.59 0.04 35.80
N GLY A 16 19.36 0.13 35.28
CA GLY A 16 18.19 -0.50 35.91
C GLY A 16 18.02 -2.02 35.70
N HIS A 17 18.78 -2.67 34.81
CA HIS A 17 18.63 -4.11 34.53
C HIS A 17 20.00 -4.76 34.19
N ALA A 18 20.78 -5.04 35.22
CA ALA A 18 22.05 -5.75 35.14
C ALA A 18 21.83 -7.26 34.91
N GLY A 19 21.48 -7.64 33.68
CA GLY A 19 21.81 -8.98 33.17
C GLY A 19 23.32 -9.06 32.88
N PRO A 20 23.92 -10.26 32.84
CA PRO A 20 25.35 -10.43 32.59
C PRO A 20 25.77 -9.68 31.32
N GLU A 21 26.76 -8.79 31.46
CA GLU A 21 27.34 -8.09 30.31
C GLU A 21 28.18 -9.10 29.52
N LEU A 22 27.64 -9.50 28.37
CA LEU A 22 28.34 -10.36 27.45
C LEU A 22 29.42 -9.51 26.76
N LEU A 23 30.68 -9.92 26.86
CA LEU A 23 31.76 -9.34 26.07
C LEU A 23 31.60 -9.80 24.63
N LEU A 24 31.09 -8.91 23.77
CA LEU A 24 30.99 -9.16 22.34
C LEU A 24 32.28 -8.73 21.66
N ASP A 25 32.68 -9.50 20.64
CA ASP A 25 33.77 -9.12 19.75
C ASP A 25 33.38 -7.86 18.94
N PRO A 26 34.07 -6.72 19.11
CA PRO A 26 33.81 -5.51 18.35
C PRO A 26 33.99 -5.70 16.84
N GLN A 27 34.83 -6.63 16.41
CA GLN A 27 35.06 -6.90 14.99
C GLN A 27 33.82 -7.54 14.36
N LEU A 28 33.19 -8.49 15.04
CA LEU A 28 32.01 -9.18 14.55
C LEU A 28 30.83 -8.23 14.32
N LYS A 29 30.70 -7.19 15.15
CA LYS A 29 29.72 -6.11 14.94
C LYS A 29 29.94 -5.39 13.61
N LEU A 30 31.17 -4.97 13.30
CA LEU A 30 31.48 -4.25 12.06
C LEU A 30 31.31 -5.15 10.83
N TRP A 31 31.76 -6.40 10.92
CA TRP A 31 31.73 -7.37 9.83
C TRP A 31 30.35 -7.94 9.50
N ALA A 32 29.38 -7.84 10.41
CA ALA A 32 28.00 -8.25 10.15
C ALA A 32 27.06 -7.06 9.93
N LEU A 33 27.18 -5.99 10.73
CA LEU A 33 26.24 -4.87 10.70
C LEU A 33 26.36 -4.05 9.41
N ILE A 34 27.60 -3.75 9.00
CA ILE A 34 27.85 -2.96 7.79
C ILE A 34 27.42 -3.74 6.54
N PRO A 35 27.82 -5.01 6.32
CA PRO A 35 27.41 -5.72 5.11
C PRO A 35 25.91 -5.95 5.02
N ILE A 36 25.24 -6.27 6.12
CA ILE A 36 23.78 -6.41 6.13
C ILE A 36 23.12 -5.08 5.73
N SER A 37 23.55 -3.95 6.30
CA SER A 37 22.97 -2.64 5.97
C SER A 37 23.17 -2.24 4.50
N ILE A 38 24.36 -2.50 3.93
CA ILE A 38 24.67 -2.20 2.53
C ILE A 38 23.83 -3.08 1.59
N VAL A 39 23.75 -4.38 1.87
CA VAL A 39 22.98 -5.31 1.04
C VAL A 39 21.50 -4.94 1.05
N MET A 40 20.94 -4.53 2.20
CA MET A 40 19.54 -4.11 2.29
C MET A 40 19.26 -2.91 1.37
N ILE A 41 20.11 -1.89 1.43
CA ILE A 41 19.97 -0.70 0.58
C ILE A 41 20.11 -1.07 -0.91
N LEU A 42 21.11 -1.89 -1.27
CA LEU A 42 21.34 -2.29 -2.66
C LEU A 42 20.20 -3.14 -3.22
N VAL A 43 19.69 -4.10 -2.45
CA VAL A 43 18.58 -4.95 -2.89
C VAL A 43 17.30 -4.12 -3.04
N ASP A 44 17.04 -3.16 -2.15
CA ASP A 44 15.87 -2.29 -2.29
C ASP A 44 16.00 -1.32 -3.47
N ILE A 45 17.19 -0.79 -3.76
CA ILE A 45 17.45 -0.05 -5.01
C ILE A 45 17.19 -0.94 -6.23
N ALA A 46 17.74 -2.15 -6.25
CA ALA A 46 17.58 -3.09 -7.36
C ALA A 46 16.11 -3.48 -7.56
N LYS A 47 15.38 -3.73 -6.46
CA LYS A 47 13.95 -3.99 -6.47
C LYS A 47 13.18 -2.85 -7.12
N GLN A 48 13.49 -1.59 -6.77
CA GLN A 48 12.83 -0.44 -7.37
C GLN A 48 13.13 -0.29 -8.85
N CYS A 49 14.38 -0.50 -9.27
CA CYS A 49 14.73 -0.54 -10.69
C CYS A 49 13.95 -1.63 -11.45
N VAL A 50 13.86 -2.84 -10.88
CA VAL A 50 13.06 -3.93 -11.45
C VAL A 50 11.58 -3.56 -11.49
N MET A 51 11.06 -2.92 -10.45
CA MET A 51 9.66 -2.52 -10.39
C MET A 51 9.33 -1.47 -11.46
N VAL A 52 10.21 -0.50 -11.71
CA VAL A 52 10.07 0.46 -12.81
C VAL A 52 10.13 -0.24 -14.17
N LEU A 53 11.01 -1.23 -14.33
CA LEU A 53 11.16 -1.98 -15.59
C LEU A 53 10.00 -2.96 -15.87
N VAL A 54 9.43 -3.56 -14.82
CA VAL A 54 8.32 -4.52 -14.91
C VAL A 54 6.97 -3.81 -14.99
N SER A 55 6.89 -2.56 -14.53
CA SER A 55 5.67 -1.75 -14.67
C SER A 55 5.34 -1.58 -16.16
N PRO A 56 4.13 -1.97 -16.60
CA PRO A 56 3.78 -1.90 -18.01
C PRO A 56 3.80 -0.44 -18.48
N SER A 57 4.41 -0.20 -19.64
CA SER A 57 4.24 1.06 -20.36
C SER A 57 2.78 1.17 -20.82
N THR A 58 2.04 2.11 -20.21
CA THR A 58 0.68 2.56 -20.59
C THR A 58 -0.11 1.54 -21.41
N THR A 59 -0.77 0.57 -20.78
CA THR A 59 -1.69 -0.33 -21.49
C THR A 59 -2.72 0.52 -22.22
N SER A 60 -2.74 0.44 -23.55
CA SER A 60 -3.71 1.16 -24.38
C SER A 60 -5.08 0.52 -24.18
N VAL A 61 -5.89 1.13 -23.32
CA VAL A 61 -7.26 0.66 -23.09
C VAL A 61 -8.11 1.09 -24.30
N PRO A 62 -8.96 0.21 -24.86
CA PRO A 62 -9.86 0.60 -25.94
C PRO A 62 -10.82 1.70 -25.48
N LEU A 63 -11.09 2.68 -26.36
CA LEU A 63 -11.91 3.86 -26.06
C LEU A 63 -13.29 3.52 -25.50
N VAL A 64 -13.90 2.41 -25.95
CA VAL A 64 -15.22 1.98 -25.49
C VAL A 64 -15.19 1.62 -24.00
N ARG A 65 -14.19 0.85 -23.56
CA ARG A 65 -14.00 0.47 -22.16
C ARG A 65 -13.62 1.67 -21.29
N LEU A 66 -12.83 2.60 -21.83
CA LEU A 66 -12.53 3.85 -21.14
C LEU A 66 -13.82 4.66 -20.91
N THR A 67 -14.67 4.75 -21.93
CA THR A 67 -15.96 5.47 -21.84
C THR A 67 -16.86 4.86 -20.77
N GLU A 68 -16.95 3.53 -20.73
CA GLU A 68 -17.69 2.78 -19.70
C GLU A 68 -17.27 3.16 -18.28
N ILE A 69 -15.95 3.10 -18.01
CA ILE A 69 -15.37 3.43 -16.69
C ILE A 69 -15.57 4.90 -16.35
N MET A 70 -15.42 5.81 -17.32
CA MET A 70 -15.64 7.24 -17.12
C MET A 70 -17.07 7.54 -16.71
N HIS A 71 -18.06 6.86 -17.29
CA HIS A 71 -19.47 7.05 -16.90
C HIS A 71 -19.78 6.53 -15.50
N ILE A 72 -19.19 5.38 -15.10
CA ILE A 72 -19.26 4.87 -13.72
C ILE A 72 -18.57 5.82 -12.74
N THR A 73 -17.40 6.34 -13.08
CA THR A 73 -16.65 7.27 -12.25
C THR A 73 -17.40 8.59 -12.10
N LYS A 74 -18.01 9.08 -13.18
CA LYS A 74 -18.83 10.29 -13.19
C LYS A 74 -20.05 10.17 -12.29
N ALA A 75 -20.71 9.01 -12.28
CA ALA A 75 -21.81 8.69 -11.37
C ALA A 75 -21.37 8.79 -9.90
N ASN A 76 -20.28 8.11 -9.54
CA ASN A 76 -19.72 8.16 -8.20
C ASN A 76 -19.26 9.58 -7.81
N ALA A 77 -18.65 10.32 -8.72
CA ALA A 77 -18.20 11.68 -8.48
C ALA A 77 -19.37 12.64 -8.21
N ILE A 78 -20.52 12.45 -8.86
CA ILE A 78 -21.73 13.25 -8.60
C ILE A 78 -22.38 12.87 -7.29
N MET A 79 -22.36 11.60 -6.88
CA MET A 79 -22.85 11.23 -5.54
C MET A 79 -21.93 11.73 -4.42
N GLY A 80 -20.61 11.69 -4.62
CA GLY A 80 -19.63 12.12 -3.62
C GLY A 80 -19.45 13.65 -3.53
N ASN A 81 -19.38 14.32 -4.67
CA ASN A 81 -19.10 15.77 -4.76
C ASN A 81 -20.31 16.59 -5.23
N GLY A 82 -21.49 15.97 -5.32
CA GLY A 82 -22.71 16.61 -5.81
C GLY A 82 -23.12 17.83 -5.01
N SER A 83 -22.76 17.87 -3.71
CA SER A 83 -23.08 18.95 -2.78
C SER A 83 -22.59 20.34 -3.20
N ASN A 84 -21.57 20.40 -4.06
CA ASN A 84 -21.00 21.66 -4.56
C ASN A 84 -21.76 22.23 -5.77
N LEU A 85 -22.80 21.55 -6.24
CA LEU A 85 -23.63 21.98 -7.36
C LEU A 85 -24.93 22.64 -6.88
N SER A 86 -25.46 23.56 -7.68
CA SER A 86 -26.81 24.09 -7.46
C SER A 86 -27.86 22.99 -7.72
N SER A 87 -28.98 23.06 -6.99
CA SER A 87 -30.04 22.04 -7.03
C SER A 87 -30.60 21.78 -8.43
N GLU A 88 -30.79 22.83 -9.23
CA GLU A 88 -31.23 22.70 -10.62
C GLU A 88 -30.20 21.94 -11.47
N SER A 89 -28.93 22.34 -11.36
CA SER A 89 -27.85 21.76 -12.16
C SER A 89 -27.53 20.32 -11.77
N PHE A 90 -27.74 19.96 -10.49
CA PHE A 90 -27.64 18.59 -10.02
C PHE A 90 -28.75 17.73 -10.63
N LYS A 91 -30.01 18.20 -10.56
CA LYS A 91 -31.19 17.46 -11.06
C LYS A 91 -31.07 17.10 -12.54
N VAL A 92 -30.64 18.05 -13.39
CA VAL A 92 -30.42 17.79 -14.82
C VAL A 92 -29.37 16.69 -15.05
N ARG A 93 -28.29 16.68 -14.27
CA ARG A 93 -27.23 15.66 -14.38
C ARG A 93 -27.67 14.31 -13.80
N GLN A 94 -28.45 14.32 -12.73
CA GLN A 94 -29.05 13.15 -12.11
C GLN A 94 -29.96 12.43 -13.11
N GLU A 95 -30.91 13.14 -13.73
CA GLU A 95 -31.83 12.59 -14.73
C GLU A 95 -31.08 12.04 -15.95
N TYR A 96 -30.11 12.80 -16.48
CA TYR A 96 -29.29 12.34 -17.60
C TYR A 96 -28.53 11.05 -17.27
N LEU A 97 -27.89 10.96 -16.09
CA LEU A 97 -27.12 9.78 -15.71
C LEU A 97 -28.01 8.59 -15.38
N ALA A 98 -29.15 8.80 -14.72
CA ALA A 98 -30.12 7.75 -14.46
C ALA A 98 -30.59 7.08 -15.76
N ASN A 99 -30.89 7.87 -16.80
CA ASN A 99 -31.28 7.35 -18.11
C ASN A 99 -30.12 6.62 -18.80
N VAL A 100 -28.94 7.24 -18.86
CA VAL A 100 -27.77 6.65 -19.54
C VAL A 100 -27.30 5.34 -18.90
N LEU A 101 -27.34 5.25 -17.57
CA LEU A 101 -26.90 4.07 -16.82
C LEU A 101 -27.94 2.95 -16.84
N SER A 102 -29.24 3.29 -16.79
CA SER A 102 -30.32 2.30 -16.90
C SER A 102 -30.41 1.68 -18.29
N GLU A 103 -30.20 2.48 -19.35
CA GLU A 103 -30.14 2.01 -20.74
C GLU A 103 -28.87 1.19 -21.04
N GLY A 104 -27.82 1.32 -20.23
CA GLY A 104 -26.53 0.65 -20.48
C GLY A 104 -25.86 1.10 -21.79
N LYS A 105 -26.11 2.34 -22.24
CA LYS A 105 -25.70 2.85 -23.56
C LYS A 105 -24.19 2.75 -23.83
N TYR A 106 -23.37 2.86 -22.79
CA TYR A 106 -21.91 2.90 -22.86
C TYR A 106 -21.24 1.61 -22.35
N LEU A 107 -21.96 0.48 -22.33
CA LEU A 107 -21.37 -0.82 -22.01
C LEU A 107 -20.43 -1.29 -23.14
N ALA A 108 -19.19 -1.64 -22.81
CA ALA A 108 -18.24 -2.15 -23.81
C ALA A 108 -18.60 -3.55 -24.31
N VAL A 109 -19.24 -4.36 -23.47
CA VAL A 109 -19.88 -5.62 -23.87
C VAL A 109 -21.38 -5.44 -23.65
N LYS A 110 -22.12 -5.30 -24.74
CA LYS A 110 -23.59 -5.37 -24.65
C LYS A 110 -23.95 -6.80 -24.26
N PRO A 111 -24.72 -7.01 -23.16
CA PRO A 111 -25.22 -8.33 -22.87
C PRO A 111 -26.10 -8.76 -24.04
N ASN A 112 -25.67 -9.77 -24.81
CA ASN A 112 -26.55 -10.42 -25.76
C ASN A 112 -27.70 -11.03 -24.95
N GLU A 113 -28.95 -10.72 -25.31
CA GLU A 113 -30.20 -11.14 -24.64
C GLU A 113 -30.46 -12.67 -24.69
N GLY A 114 -29.44 -13.52 -24.68
CA GLY A 114 -29.64 -14.97 -24.79
C GLY A 114 -28.51 -15.87 -24.32
N GLU A 115 -27.37 -15.36 -23.88
CA GLU A 115 -26.28 -16.22 -23.41
C GLU A 115 -25.77 -15.78 -22.05
N ASN A 116 -26.27 -16.44 -21.00
CA ASN A 116 -25.56 -16.59 -19.73
C ASN A 116 -24.30 -17.44 -19.97
N LYS A 117 -23.37 -16.96 -20.79
CA LYS A 117 -22.00 -17.40 -20.70
C LYS A 117 -21.43 -16.61 -19.54
N ILE A 118 -21.37 -17.27 -18.40
CA ILE A 118 -20.29 -17.05 -17.44
C ILE A 118 -19.02 -17.37 -18.22
N GLU A 119 -18.58 -16.46 -19.11
CA GLU A 119 -17.26 -16.54 -19.69
C GLU A 119 -16.33 -16.47 -18.49
N ASN A 120 -15.59 -17.55 -18.28
CA ASN A 120 -14.66 -17.61 -17.17
C ASN A 120 -13.77 -16.37 -17.25
N PRO A 121 -13.77 -15.49 -16.23
CA PRO A 121 -12.96 -14.28 -16.25
C PRO A 121 -11.46 -14.60 -16.37
N PHE A 122 -11.06 -15.87 -16.21
CA PHE A 122 -9.69 -16.33 -16.42
C PHE A 122 -9.32 -16.62 -17.88
N THR A 123 -10.27 -16.70 -18.81
CA THR A 123 -10.00 -17.07 -20.22
C THR A 123 -9.95 -15.89 -21.19
N SER A 124 -10.31 -14.67 -20.76
CA SER A 124 -10.12 -13.50 -21.61
C SER A 124 -8.64 -13.07 -21.59
N ALA A 125 -8.03 -12.94 -22.76
CA ALA A 125 -6.59 -12.68 -22.90
C ALA A 125 -6.14 -11.42 -22.11
N GLY A 126 -6.98 -10.38 -22.06
CA GLY A 126 -6.70 -9.16 -21.28
C GLY A 126 -6.81 -9.32 -19.75
N LEU A 127 -7.59 -10.30 -19.27
CA LEU A 127 -7.65 -10.67 -17.85
C LEU A 127 -6.42 -11.45 -17.42
N SER A 128 -5.93 -12.35 -18.27
CA SER A 128 -4.72 -13.11 -17.99
C SER A 128 -3.48 -12.22 -17.92
N GLU A 129 -3.39 -11.21 -18.80
CA GLU A 129 -2.28 -10.26 -18.83
C GLU A 129 -2.30 -9.32 -17.62
N SER A 130 -3.45 -8.73 -17.29
CA SER A 130 -3.60 -7.89 -16.08
C SER A 130 -3.38 -8.67 -14.77
N MET A 131 -3.85 -9.92 -14.70
CA MET A 131 -3.59 -10.81 -13.57
C MET A 131 -2.11 -11.19 -13.47
N THR A 132 -1.44 -11.40 -14.61
CA THR A 132 0.01 -11.66 -14.64
C THR A 132 0.80 -10.43 -14.20
N THR A 133 0.45 -9.23 -14.66
CA THR A 133 1.10 -7.98 -14.20
C THR A 133 0.89 -7.76 -12.70
N MET A 134 -0.31 -8.01 -12.19
CA MET A 134 -0.60 -7.89 -10.76
C MET A 134 0.15 -8.95 -9.94
N ALA A 135 0.18 -10.20 -10.41
CA ALA A 135 0.94 -11.26 -9.79
C ALA A 135 2.44 -10.93 -9.79
N MET A 136 2.99 -10.46 -10.91
CA MET A 136 4.39 -10.02 -11.01
C MET A 136 4.67 -8.85 -10.07
N GLY A 137 3.77 -7.87 -9.94
CA GLY A 137 3.89 -6.77 -8.97
C GLY A 137 3.94 -7.25 -7.52
N ASN A 138 3.11 -8.23 -7.16
CA ASN A 138 3.15 -8.83 -5.82
C ASN A 138 4.42 -9.68 -5.61
N LEU A 139 4.82 -10.46 -6.61
CA LEU A 139 6.02 -11.31 -6.55
C LEU A 139 7.31 -10.48 -6.39
N VAL A 140 7.43 -9.35 -7.10
CA VAL A 140 8.56 -8.42 -6.97
C VAL A 140 8.67 -7.86 -5.54
N ASN A 141 7.58 -7.83 -4.77
CA ASN A 141 7.59 -7.43 -3.36
C ASN A 141 7.98 -8.57 -2.40
N TYR A 142 7.50 -9.79 -2.63
CA TYR A 142 7.73 -10.94 -1.72
C TYR A 142 9.06 -11.66 -1.92
N ILE A 143 9.53 -11.76 -3.16
CA ILE A 143 10.76 -12.51 -3.49
C ILE A 143 11.98 -11.91 -2.77
N PRO A 144 12.25 -10.59 -2.82
CA PRO A 144 13.43 -10.03 -2.17
C PRO A 144 13.43 -10.25 -0.65
N GLN A 145 12.28 -10.08 0.01
CA GLN A 145 12.15 -10.27 1.46
C GLN A 145 12.47 -11.72 1.87
N THR A 146 11.94 -12.70 1.13
CA THR A 146 12.16 -14.11 1.43
C THR A 146 13.62 -14.53 1.18
N VAL A 147 14.20 -14.08 0.07
CA VAL A 147 15.59 -14.41 -0.30
C VAL A 147 16.57 -13.80 0.70
N ILE A 148 16.39 -12.54 1.10
CA ILE A 148 17.26 -11.93 2.10
C ILE A 148 17.10 -12.61 3.45
N MET A 149 15.88 -12.96 3.86
CA MET A 149 15.65 -13.68 5.11
C MET A 149 16.41 -15.01 5.17
N TRP A 150 16.37 -15.78 4.07
CA TRP A 150 17.16 -17.00 3.92
C TRP A 150 18.68 -16.72 3.94
N TRP A 151 19.14 -15.70 3.21
CA TRP A 151 20.55 -15.34 3.14
C TRP A 151 21.13 -14.91 4.50
N VAL A 152 20.40 -14.10 5.27
CA VAL A 152 20.80 -13.68 6.63
C VAL A 152 20.88 -14.90 7.55
N ASN A 153 19.92 -15.82 7.46
CA ASN A 153 19.92 -17.04 8.26
C ASN A 153 21.11 -17.96 7.92
N TYR A 154 21.50 -18.06 6.64
CA TYR A 154 22.62 -18.92 6.22
C TYR A 154 24.00 -18.36 6.60
N PHE A 155 24.26 -17.06 6.37
CA PHE A 155 25.60 -16.48 6.57
C PHE A 155 25.85 -15.90 7.96
N PHE A 156 24.80 -15.48 8.67
CA PHE A 156 24.94 -14.75 9.93
C PHE A 156 24.23 -15.43 11.11
N ALA A 157 23.94 -16.74 11.07
CA ALA A 157 23.34 -17.46 12.20
C ALA A 157 24.33 -17.76 13.34
N GLY A 158 23.78 -18.00 14.54
CA GLY A 158 24.53 -18.58 15.66
C GLY A 158 25.25 -17.61 16.59
N PHE A 159 25.15 -16.29 16.38
CA PHE A 159 25.80 -15.30 17.26
C PHE A 159 24.90 -14.11 17.59
N VAL A 160 25.25 -13.44 18.69
CA VAL A 160 24.62 -12.21 19.19
C VAL A 160 25.42 -11.00 18.69
N LEU A 161 24.73 -9.97 18.19
CA LEU A 161 25.37 -8.79 17.59
C LEU A 161 25.46 -7.58 18.51
N MET A 162 24.37 -7.27 19.21
CA MET A 162 24.30 -6.08 20.03
C MET A 162 23.20 -6.17 21.08
N LYS A 163 23.30 -5.30 22.08
CA LYS A 163 22.29 -5.06 23.11
C LYS A 163 21.50 -3.81 22.73
N LEU A 164 20.17 -3.92 22.65
CA LEU A 164 19.31 -2.77 22.42
C LEU A 164 19.16 -1.91 23.69
N PRO A 165 19.07 -0.58 23.55
CA PRO A 165 19.00 0.34 24.69
C PRO A 165 17.60 0.45 25.32
N PHE A 166 16.60 -0.25 24.78
CA PHE A 166 15.22 -0.23 25.29
C PHE A 166 14.77 -1.63 25.73
N PRO A 167 13.92 -1.73 26.78
CA PRO A 167 13.36 -2.99 27.23
C PRO A 167 12.37 -3.54 26.20
N LEU A 168 12.51 -4.82 25.84
CA LEU A 168 11.66 -5.52 24.90
C LEU A 168 10.78 -6.55 25.63
N THR A 169 9.57 -6.78 25.11
CA THR A 169 8.66 -7.79 25.67
C THR A 169 9.09 -9.21 25.28
N ILE A 170 8.85 -10.19 26.15
CA ILE A 170 9.24 -11.60 25.96
C ILE A 170 8.69 -12.23 24.67
N ARG A 171 7.62 -11.68 24.10
CA ARG A 171 7.02 -12.15 22.83
C ARG A 171 7.94 -11.91 21.64
N PHE A 172 8.78 -10.87 21.68
CA PHE A 172 9.79 -10.64 20.67
C PHE A 172 10.94 -11.64 20.74
N LYS A 173 11.14 -12.35 21.87
CA LYS A 173 12.26 -13.29 22.05
C LYS A 173 12.33 -14.35 20.95
N GLN A 174 11.20 -14.98 20.60
CA GLN A 174 11.16 -16.00 19.54
C GLN A 174 11.53 -15.45 18.17
N MET A 175 11.21 -14.17 17.90
CA MET A 175 11.55 -13.52 16.64
C MET A 175 13.02 -13.05 16.61
N LEU A 176 13.53 -12.55 17.74
CA LEU A 176 14.84 -11.92 17.80
C LEU A 176 15.99 -12.90 18.09
N GLN A 177 15.69 -14.06 18.69
CA GLN A 177 16.67 -15.08 19.09
C GLN A 177 16.46 -16.42 18.36
N SER A 178 15.68 -16.45 17.28
CA SER A 178 15.49 -17.67 16.47
C SER A 178 16.80 -18.29 15.98
N SER A 179 17.87 -17.50 15.85
CA SER A 179 19.19 -17.92 15.42
C SER A 179 20.19 -18.23 16.54
N VAL A 180 19.85 -17.98 17.81
CA VAL A 180 20.70 -18.25 18.98
C VAL A 180 19.92 -19.17 19.91
N GLN A 181 20.24 -20.47 19.89
CA GLN A 181 19.54 -21.53 20.62
C GLN A 181 19.79 -21.49 22.15
N THR A 182 19.64 -20.33 22.78
CA THR A 182 19.89 -20.13 24.22
C THR A 182 18.65 -19.57 24.90
N ASN A 183 18.01 -20.39 25.75
CA ASN A 183 16.75 -20.05 26.41
C ASN A 183 16.89 -19.01 27.53
N ASP A 184 18.09 -18.82 28.09
CA ASP A 184 18.34 -17.96 29.26
C ASP A 184 18.91 -16.58 28.92
N LEU A 185 18.98 -16.22 27.63
CA LEU A 185 19.47 -14.91 27.20
C LEU A 185 18.39 -13.82 27.35
N ASP A 186 18.77 -12.64 27.83
CA ASP A 186 17.89 -11.46 27.93
C ASP A 186 17.41 -11.01 26.54
N VAL A 187 16.15 -10.56 26.45
CA VAL A 187 15.46 -10.18 25.19
C VAL A 187 16.11 -8.96 24.53
N ARG A 188 16.90 -8.18 25.30
CA ARG A 188 17.67 -7.04 24.77
C ARG A 188 18.81 -7.45 23.85
N TRP A 189 19.27 -8.69 23.95
CA TRP A 189 20.32 -9.24 23.09
C TRP A 189 19.73 -9.65 21.75
N VAL A 190 20.24 -9.02 20.70
CA VAL A 190 19.75 -9.10 19.34
C VAL A 190 20.70 -9.91 18.48
N SER A 191 20.13 -10.85 17.72
CA SER A 191 20.84 -11.57 16.67
C SER A 191 20.86 -10.79 15.34
N SER A 192 21.66 -11.26 14.40
CA SER A 192 21.66 -10.84 12.98
C SER A 192 20.28 -10.81 12.33
N MET A 193 19.44 -11.80 12.62
CA MET A 193 18.08 -11.91 12.08
C MET A 193 17.18 -10.79 12.60
N SER A 194 17.29 -10.45 13.87
CA SER A 194 16.58 -9.31 14.44
C SER A 194 17.05 -7.99 13.86
N TRP A 195 18.36 -7.84 13.62
CA TRP A 195 18.89 -6.64 12.98
C TRP A 195 18.32 -6.44 11.57
N TYR A 196 18.17 -7.52 10.79
CA TYR A 196 17.50 -7.51 9.49
C TYR A 196 16.04 -7.04 9.59
N ILE A 197 15.27 -7.55 10.55
CA ILE A 197 13.86 -7.14 10.72
C ILE A 197 13.76 -5.66 11.13
N ILE A 198 14.66 -5.20 12.00
CA ILE A 198 14.73 -3.80 12.43
C ILE A 198 15.12 -2.89 11.26
N SER A 199 16.09 -3.29 10.43
CA SER A 199 16.48 -2.49 9.26
C SER A 199 15.38 -2.46 8.20
N MET A 200 14.65 -3.56 7.99
CA MET A 200 13.50 -3.58 7.08
C MET A 200 12.41 -2.56 7.46
N GLY A 201 12.08 -2.44 8.74
CA GLY A 201 11.10 -1.45 9.22
C GLY A 201 11.66 -0.04 9.40
N GLY A 202 12.96 0.09 9.67
CA GLY A 202 13.61 1.36 9.97
C GLY A 202 14.18 2.11 8.77
N LEU A 203 14.33 1.45 7.62
CA LEU A 203 14.90 2.05 6.41
C LEU A 203 13.86 2.79 5.55
N THR A 204 12.56 2.70 5.85
CA THR A 204 11.50 3.44 5.12
C THR A 204 11.78 4.95 5.00
N PRO A 205 12.18 5.67 6.05
CA PRO A 205 12.50 7.10 5.94
C PRO A 205 13.73 7.36 5.06
N VAL A 206 14.73 6.47 5.09
CA VAL A 206 15.93 6.55 4.25
C VAL A 206 15.56 6.38 2.79
N TYR A 207 14.68 5.42 2.49
CA TYR A 207 14.15 5.20 1.14
C TYR A 207 13.31 6.38 0.68
N ASN A 208 12.48 6.96 1.53
CA ASN A 208 11.72 8.16 1.17
C ASN A 208 12.63 9.33 0.77
N VAL A 209 13.77 9.50 1.44
CA VAL A 209 14.76 10.53 1.06
C VAL A 209 15.50 10.16 -0.23
N LEU A 210 15.91 8.89 -0.37
CA LEU A 210 16.73 8.44 -1.50
C LEU A 210 15.95 8.42 -2.82
N PHE A 211 14.68 8.04 -2.77
CA PHE A 211 13.82 7.86 -3.95
C PHE A 211 12.84 9.01 -4.16
N GLY A 212 12.94 10.10 -3.38
CA GLY A 212 12.20 11.34 -3.64
C GLY A 212 10.73 11.32 -3.22
N GLY A 213 10.40 10.64 -2.12
CA GLY A 213 9.10 10.72 -1.44
C GLY A 213 7.90 10.27 -2.28
N ASP A 214 7.41 9.05 -2.05
CA ASP A 214 6.10 8.52 -2.48
C ASP A 214 5.84 8.43 -4.02
N ASP A 215 6.62 9.11 -4.87
CA ASP A 215 6.40 9.17 -6.33
C ASP A 215 6.94 7.97 -7.11
N LEU A 216 7.94 7.23 -6.59
CA LEU A 216 8.43 6.02 -7.28
C LEU A 216 7.54 4.79 -7.03
N SER A 217 6.82 4.75 -5.90
CA SER A 217 5.84 3.70 -5.57
C SER A 217 4.44 4.04 -6.07
N LYS A 218 4.14 5.33 -6.27
CA LYS A 218 3.06 5.77 -7.15
C LYS A 218 3.55 5.74 -8.59
N VAL A 219 3.74 4.52 -9.09
CA VAL A 219 3.20 4.26 -10.43
C VAL A 219 1.76 4.71 -10.30
N ASP A 220 1.50 5.92 -10.77
CA ASP A 220 0.25 6.64 -10.63
C ASP A 220 -0.76 5.94 -11.52
N VAL A 221 -1.10 4.70 -11.15
CA VAL A 221 -2.39 4.14 -11.43
C VAL A 221 -3.33 5.06 -10.69
N SER A 222 -3.67 6.17 -11.35
CA SER A 222 -4.82 6.97 -10.99
C SER A 222 -5.94 5.98 -10.62
N PRO A 223 -6.80 6.27 -9.64
CA PRO A 223 -7.92 5.37 -9.32
C PRO A 223 -8.70 4.97 -10.59
N LEU A 224 -8.69 5.85 -11.61
CA LEU A 224 -9.13 5.57 -12.97
C LEU A 224 -8.32 4.47 -13.69
N GLN A 225 -6.98 4.54 -13.69
CA GLN A 225 -6.10 3.53 -14.28
C GLN A 225 -6.07 2.20 -13.50
N ALA A 226 -6.26 2.24 -12.18
CA ALA A 226 -6.55 1.05 -11.37
C ALA A 226 -7.88 0.40 -11.80
N GLN A 227 -8.93 1.19 -12.06
CA GLN A 227 -10.18 0.69 -12.64
C GLN A 227 -10.03 0.19 -14.10
N LEU A 228 -9.16 0.84 -14.89
CA LEU A 228 -8.90 0.46 -16.29
C LEU A 228 -8.17 -0.88 -16.41
N SER A 229 -7.23 -1.13 -15.50
CA SER A 229 -6.41 -2.35 -15.49
C SER A 229 -7.01 -3.50 -14.67
N GLN A 230 -8.16 -3.29 -14.01
CA GLN A 230 -8.79 -4.30 -13.17
C GLN A 230 -10.22 -4.61 -13.61
N PRO A 231 -10.49 -5.76 -14.22
CA PRO A 231 -11.72 -6.48 -13.94
C PRO A 231 -11.43 -7.27 -12.65
N GLN A 232 -11.77 -6.65 -11.51
CA GLN A 232 -11.65 -7.31 -10.21
C GLN A 232 -12.50 -8.57 -10.20
N VAL A 233 -11.83 -9.72 -10.09
CA VAL A 233 -12.46 -11.03 -9.93
C VAL A 233 -13.29 -10.98 -8.64
N GLY A 234 -14.62 -11.07 -8.78
CA GLY A 234 -15.56 -11.04 -7.65
C GLY A 234 -16.33 -9.74 -7.46
N MET A 235 -16.05 -8.68 -8.25
CA MET A 235 -16.94 -7.52 -8.33
C MET A 235 -18.12 -7.78 -9.29
N PRO A 236 -19.31 -7.19 -9.05
CA PRO A 236 -20.46 -7.34 -9.95
C PRO A 236 -20.08 -6.98 -11.39
N SER A 237 -20.71 -7.63 -12.37
CA SER A 237 -20.51 -7.29 -13.78
C SER A 237 -20.66 -5.78 -13.98
N PRO A 238 -19.87 -5.13 -14.87
CA PRO A 238 -20.02 -3.70 -15.13
C PRO A 238 -21.46 -3.27 -15.49
N ALA A 239 -22.22 -4.16 -16.14
CA ALA A 239 -23.64 -3.96 -16.42
C ALA A 239 -24.50 -3.91 -15.14
N ASP A 240 -24.21 -4.78 -14.16
CA ASP A 240 -24.91 -4.79 -12.88
C ASP A 240 -24.48 -3.58 -12.03
N GLN A 241 -23.21 -3.18 -12.10
CA GLN A 241 -22.72 -1.96 -11.45
C GLN A 241 -23.41 -0.71 -12.00
N MET A 242 -23.55 -0.57 -13.33
CA MET A 242 -24.27 0.56 -13.92
C MET A 242 -25.74 0.59 -13.51
N LYS A 243 -26.41 -0.57 -13.47
CA LYS A 243 -27.81 -0.65 -13.01
C LYS A 243 -27.97 -0.33 -11.52
N ALA A 244 -27.06 -0.82 -10.68
CA ALA A 244 -27.04 -0.48 -9.26
C ALA A 244 -26.85 1.03 -9.07
N LEU A 245 -25.87 1.63 -9.76
CA LEU A 245 -25.62 3.07 -9.72
C LEU A 245 -26.80 3.89 -10.27
N ALA A 246 -27.52 3.39 -11.27
CA ALA A 246 -28.72 4.03 -11.77
C ALA A 246 -29.79 4.13 -10.66
N ASN A 247 -30.03 3.03 -9.93
CA ASN A 247 -30.96 3.03 -8.80
C ASN A 247 -30.49 3.97 -7.69
N ASP A 248 -29.20 3.91 -7.33
CA ASP A 248 -28.64 4.75 -6.27
C ASP A 248 -28.78 6.24 -6.61
N ILE A 249 -28.47 6.62 -7.85
CA ILE A 249 -28.61 8.00 -8.34
C ILE A 249 -30.08 8.45 -8.31
N THR A 250 -31.04 7.59 -8.64
CA THR A 250 -32.46 7.97 -8.57
C THR A 250 -32.96 8.21 -7.16
N VAL A 251 -32.41 7.51 -6.17
CA VAL A 251 -32.78 7.65 -4.75
C VAL A 251 -32.01 8.79 -4.07
N PHE A 252 -30.84 9.15 -4.61
CA PHE A 252 -29.97 10.16 -4.01
C PHE A 252 -30.64 11.53 -3.87
N GLN A 253 -30.65 12.06 -2.65
CA GLN A 253 -31.18 13.37 -2.32
C GLN A 253 -30.05 14.40 -2.35
N HIS A 254 -30.24 15.46 -3.14
CA HIS A 254 -29.26 16.54 -3.26
C HIS A 254 -29.33 17.48 -2.06
N ILE A 255 -28.19 17.72 -1.43
CA ILE A 255 -28.02 18.71 -0.37
C ILE A 255 -26.99 19.73 -0.88
N SER A 256 -27.46 20.95 -1.16
CA SER A 256 -26.62 22.03 -1.66
C SER A 256 -25.85 22.68 -0.52
N VAL A 257 -24.52 22.71 -0.63
CA VAL A 257 -23.64 23.49 0.25
C VAL A 257 -23.64 24.97 -0.17
N LEU A 258 -24.27 25.34 -1.28
CA LEU A 258 -24.40 26.74 -1.69
C LEU A 258 -25.53 27.45 -0.94
N ASP A 259 -26.42 26.69 -0.31
CA ASP A 259 -27.52 27.22 0.48
C ASP A 259 -26.93 27.73 1.81
N GLU A 260 -27.36 28.92 2.27
CA GLU A 260 -26.91 29.56 3.53
C GLU A 260 -25.40 29.87 3.61
N VAL A 261 -24.69 29.99 2.47
CA VAL A 261 -23.26 30.38 2.48
C VAL A 261 -23.07 31.76 3.11
N GLU A 262 -23.95 32.71 2.80
CA GLU A 262 -23.88 34.09 3.30
C GLU A 262 -23.93 34.13 4.83
N GLU A 263 -24.85 33.39 5.45
CA GLU A 263 -24.97 33.30 6.91
C GLU A 263 -23.75 32.63 7.54
N ARG A 264 -23.22 31.56 6.93
CA ARG A 264 -22.02 30.87 7.42
C ARG A 264 -20.78 31.75 7.37
N VAL A 265 -20.61 32.52 6.29
CA VAL A 265 -19.49 33.45 6.14
C VAL A 265 -19.62 34.60 7.15
N LEU A 266 -20.82 35.18 7.29
CA LEU A 266 -21.06 36.23 8.29
C LEU A 266 -20.80 35.74 9.71
N LYS A 267 -21.18 34.51 10.06
CA LYS A 267 -20.87 33.91 11.38
C LYS A 267 -19.37 33.69 11.62
N LEU A 268 -18.59 33.47 10.57
CA LEU A 268 -17.16 33.21 10.69
C LEU A 268 -16.34 34.51 10.85
N TYR A 269 -16.88 35.63 10.37
CA TYR A 269 -16.22 36.94 10.35
C TYR A 269 -16.94 38.04 11.17
N SER A 270 -18.01 37.70 11.91
CA SER A 270 -18.64 38.58 12.92
C SER A 270 -18.10 38.28 14.32
#